data_AF-A0A8T3QXI8-F1
#
_entry.id   AF-A0A8T3QXI8-F1
#
_cell.length_a   1.000
_cell.length_b   1.000
_cell.length_c   1.000
_cell.angle_alpha   90.00
_cell.angle_beta   90.00
_cell.angle_gamma   90.00
#
_symmetry.space_group_name_H-M   'P 1'
#
loop_
_entity.id
_entity.type
_entity.pdbx_description
1 polymer ?
#
loop_
_entity_poly.entity_id
_entity_poly.type
_entity_poly.pdbx_seq_one_letter_code
_entity_poly.pdbx_strand_id
1 'polypeptide(L)'
;PVDVLTHEEEAYLTLVGVTGGRSVASETLVVDIGGGSSEFCAVAPGGIARAAGLRLGSNGLSMRYATADPPGSADLAAMRAATQAQLADALDAAPVDLAIVGGTASNLLKLTSEGVADRALDRRRLAAAMAVLATSDAATLTETYRVNPVRARLLSAGAVIVEGLMRRYGVDRLRVSESGLREGAILVADHAGRAWRDRLPTMAHGWRQDPASDDLMSADNGPAVRA
;
A
#
# COMPACT_ATOMS: atom_id res chain seq x y z
N PRO A 1 1.58 -18.56 19.95
CA PRO A 1 0.27 -18.90 19.34
C PRO A 1 0.22 -18.29 17.95
N VAL A 2 -0.59 -18.84 17.04
CA VAL A 2 -0.88 -18.23 15.73
C VAL A 2 -2.25 -17.58 15.84
N ASP A 3 -2.30 -16.27 15.57
CA ASP A 3 -3.53 -15.49 15.60
C ASP A 3 -3.97 -15.15 14.17
N VAL A 4 -5.21 -15.49 13.82
CA VAL A 4 -5.81 -15.09 12.54
C VAL A 4 -6.33 -13.67 12.67
N LEU A 5 -5.97 -12.80 11.72
CA LEU A 5 -6.41 -11.42 11.68
C LEU A 5 -7.68 -11.28 10.85
N THR A 6 -8.53 -10.32 11.22
CA THR A 6 -9.60 -9.84 10.35
C THR A 6 -9.01 -8.86 9.32
N HIS A 7 -9.72 -8.64 8.20
CA HIS A 7 -9.28 -7.63 7.22
C HIS A 7 -9.16 -6.22 7.84
N GLU A 8 -10.01 -5.90 8.81
CA GLU A 8 -9.95 -4.61 9.52
C GLU A 8 -8.68 -4.49 10.38
N GLU A 9 -8.31 -5.56 11.09
CA GLU A 9 -7.07 -5.58 11.85
C GLU A 9 -5.84 -5.48 10.95
N GLU A 10 -5.81 -6.21 9.83
CA GLU A 10 -4.74 -6.10 8.84
C GLU A 10 -4.63 -4.68 8.28
N ALA A 11 -5.76 -4.05 7.93
CA ALA A 11 -5.81 -2.67 7.43
C ALA A 11 -5.25 -1.66 8.46
N TYR A 12 -5.66 -1.76 9.73
CA TYR A 12 -5.15 -0.87 10.78
C TYR A 12 -3.67 -1.10 11.07
N LEU A 13 -3.23 -2.36 11.16
CA LEU A 13 -1.81 -2.67 11.34
C LEU A 13 -0.99 -2.12 10.17
N THR A 14 -1.46 -2.28 8.94
CA THR A 14 -0.76 -1.74 7.78
C THR A 14 -0.71 -0.22 7.79
N LEU A 15 -1.78 0.48 8.17
CA LEU A 15 -1.75 1.94 8.37
C LEU A 15 -0.72 2.35 9.42
N VAL A 16 -0.68 1.67 10.57
CA VAL A 16 0.30 1.93 11.63
C VAL A 16 1.72 1.72 11.11
N GLY A 17 1.97 0.64 10.38
CA GLY A 17 3.28 0.38 9.78
C GLY A 17 3.71 1.46 8.80
N VAL A 18 2.82 1.89 7.91
CA VAL A 18 3.08 2.94 6.91
C VAL A 18 3.33 4.30 7.57
N THR A 19 2.62 4.63 8.63
CA THR A 19 2.75 5.91 9.35
C THR A 19 3.85 5.90 10.41
N GLY A 20 4.36 4.71 10.78
CA GLY A 20 5.24 4.55 11.92
C GLY A 20 4.56 4.87 13.25
N GLY A 21 3.23 4.74 13.34
CA GLY A 21 2.43 5.10 14.52
C GLY A 21 2.30 6.60 14.76
N ARG A 22 2.57 7.46 13.76
CA ARG A 22 2.36 8.91 13.81
C ARG A 22 1.01 9.29 13.19
N SER A 23 0.49 10.46 13.55
CA SER A 23 -0.70 11.02 12.89
C SER A 23 -0.40 11.48 11.47
N VAL A 24 -1.43 11.49 10.62
CA VAL A 24 -1.32 11.93 9.22
C VAL A 24 -1.54 13.44 9.09
N ALA A 25 -0.85 14.08 8.14
CA ALA A 25 -0.96 15.51 7.87
C ALA A 25 -2.04 15.85 6.82
N SER A 26 -2.53 14.86 6.08
CA SER A 26 -3.56 15.00 5.04
C SER A 26 -4.44 13.75 5.00
N GLU A 27 -5.53 13.77 4.23
CA GLU A 27 -6.34 12.56 4.03
C GLU A 27 -5.49 11.48 3.35
N THR A 28 -5.23 10.41 4.08
CA THR A 28 -4.36 9.31 3.65
C THR A 28 -5.17 8.05 3.45
N LEU A 29 -4.96 7.39 2.31
CA LEU A 29 -5.44 6.04 2.05
C LEU A 29 -4.24 5.10 1.93
N VAL A 30 -4.24 4.04 2.74
CA VAL A 30 -3.30 2.94 2.63
C VAL A 30 -4.01 1.72 2.06
N VAL A 31 -3.42 1.07 1.06
CA VAL A 31 -3.93 -0.16 0.46
C VAL A 31 -2.87 -1.24 0.46
N ASP A 32 -3.07 -2.34 1.20
CA ASP A 32 -2.23 -3.54 1.09
C ASP A 32 -2.75 -4.42 -0.04
N ILE A 33 -1.91 -4.71 -1.03
CA ILE A 33 -2.28 -5.55 -2.18
C ILE A 33 -1.71 -6.96 -1.95
N GLY A 34 -2.58 -7.81 -1.41
CA GLY A 34 -2.32 -9.21 -1.18
C GLY A 34 -2.49 -10.09 -2.42
N GLY A 35 -2.32 -11.40 -2.20
CA GLY A 35 -2.58 -12.41 -3.23
C GLY A 35 -4.07 -12.72 -3.39
N GLY A 36 -4.81 -12.81 -2.27
CA GLY A 36 -6.23 -13.20 -2.27
C GLY A 36 -7.21 -12.06 -1.96
N SER A 37 -6.73 -11.01 -1.31
CA SER A 37 -7.50 -9.85 -0.88
C SER A 37 -6.64 -8.58 -0.98
N SER A 38 -7.30 -7.44 -0.81
CA SER A 38 -6.66 -6.14 -0.57
C SER A 38 -7.37 -5.42 0.56
N GLU A 39 -6.59 -4.86 1.46
CA GLU A 39 -7.05 -4.21 2.68
C GLU A 39 -6.86 -2.70 2.53
N PHE A 40 -7.91 -1.93 2.81
CA PHE A 40 -8.00 -0.48 2.63
C PHE A 40 -8.13 0.16 4.01
N CYS A 41 -7.34 1.20 4.27
CA CYS A 41 -7.43 1.97 5.50
C CYS A 41 -7.34 3.47 5.19
N ALA A 42 -8.41 4.21 5.40
CA ALA A 42 -8.45 5.66 5.20
C ALA A 42 -8.48 6.39 6.55
N VAL A 43 -7.71 7.47 6.65
CA VAL A 43 -7.67 8.33 7.84
C VAL A 43 -7.46 9.79 7.43
N ALA A 44 -8.22 10.69 8.05
CA ALA A 44 -8.04 12.13 7.93
C ALA A 44 -7.23 12.66 9.13
N PRO A 45 -6.61 13.85 9.04
CA PRO A 45 -5.90 14.46 10.17
C PRO A 45 -6.82 14.60 11.38
N GLY A 46 -6.42 14.03 12.53
CA GLY A 46 -7.23 13.99 13.75
C GLY A 46 -8.52 13.16 13.67
N GLY A 47 -8.74 12.45 12.56
CA GLY A 47 -9.93 11.63 12.31
C GLY A 47 -9.77 10.20 12.79
N ILE A 48 -10.89 9.49 12.84
CA ILE A 48 -10.93 8.05 13.12
C ILE A 48 -10.63 7.29 11.83
N ALA A 49 -9.71 6.32 11.89
CA ALA A 49 -9.43 5.46 10.75
C ALA A 49 -10.64 4.58 10.40
N ARG A 50 -10.85 4.37 9.11
CA ARG A 50 -11.89 3.49 8.56
C ARG A 50 -11.22 2.41 7.73
N ALA A 51 -11.61 1.16 7.95
CA ALA A 51 -11.05 0.01 7.26
C ALA A 51 -12.08 -0.73 6.41
N ALA A 52 -11.62 -1.34 5.32
CA ALA A 52 -12.39 -2.26 4.51
C ALA A 52 -11.47 -3.33 3.89
N GLY A 53 -12.00 -4.54 3.69
CA GLY A 53 -11.29 -5.62 2.99
C GLY A 53 -12.07 -6.04 1.76
N LEU A 54 -11.38 -6.16 0.62
CA LEU A 54 -11.97 -6.65 -0.62
C LEU A 54 -11.32 -7.96 -1.03
N ARG A 55 -12.10 -8.89 -1.60
CA ARG A 55 -11.60 -10.12 -2.25
C ARG A 55 -11.03 -9.81 -3.63
N LEU A 56 -10.07 -8.89 -3.65
CA LEU A 56 -9.35 -8.39 -4.82
C LEU A 56 -7.86 -8.59 -4.57
N GLY A 57 -7.25 -9.59 -5.19
CA GLY A 57 -5.83 -9.86 -5.03
C GLY A 57 -5.20 -10.35 -6.32
N SER A 58 -3.89 -10.17 -6.45
CA SER A 58 -3.18 -10.49 -7.70
C SER A 58 -3.23 -11.97 -8.06
N ASN A 59 -3.15 -12.87 -7.07
CA ASN A 59 -3.29 -14.31 -7.29
C ASN A 59 -4.71 -14.69 -7.70
N GLY A 60 -5.73 -14.13 -7.04
CA GLY A 60 -7.13 -14.40 -7.39
C GLY A 60 -7.47 -13.97 -8.82
N LEU A 61 -7.00 -12.80 -9.25
CA LEU A 61 -7.17 -12.31 -10.62
C LEU A 61 -6.39 -13.16 -11.63
N SER A 62 -5.09 -13.42 -11.39
CA SER A 62 -4.28 -14.23 -12.29
C SER A 62 -4.87 -15.63 -12.48
N MET A 63 -5.23 -16.32 -11.39
CA MET A 63 -5.80 -17.67 -11.45
C MET A 63 -7.11 -17.74 -12.25
N ARG A 64 -7.91 -16.67 -12.23
CA ARG A 64 -9.23 -16.64 -12.86
C ARG A 64 -9.18 -16.20 -14.33
N TYR A 65 -8.24 -15.34 -14.69
CA TYR A 65 -8.26 -14.64 -15.98
C TYR A 65 -7.00 -14.78 -16.84
N ALA A 66 -5.85 -15.16 -16.26
CA ALA A 66 -4.64 -15.35 -17.06
C ALA A 66 -4.68 -16.71 -17.76
N THR A 67 -4.65 -16.71 -19.10
CA THR A 67 -4.66 -17.93 -19.91
C THR A 67 -3.28 -18.25 -20.51
N ALA A 68 -2.37 -17.27 -20.51
CA ALA A 68 -1.00 -17.38 -21.02
C ALA A 68 0.02 -16.62 -20.14
N ASP A 69 1.31 -16.78 -20.45
CA ASP A 69 2.43 -16.10 -19.82
C ASP A 69 3.35 -15.50 -20.91
N PRO A 70 3.38 -14.17 -21.10
CA PRO A 70 2.57 -13.17 -20.39
C PRO A 70 1.07 -13.23 -20.74
N PRO A 71 0.18 -12.69 -19.89
CA PRO A 71 -1.26 -12.61 -20.18
C PRO A 71 -1.55 -11.79 -21.45
N GLY A 72 -2.49 -12.26 -22.27
CA GLY A 72 -2.90 -11.58 -23.49
C GLY A 72 -3.77 -10.33 -23.25
N SER A 73 -4.06 -9.57 -24.31
CA SER A 73 -4.91 -8.37 -24.22
C SER A 73 -6.32 -8.66 -23.70
N ALA A 74 -6.90 -9.80 -24.09
CA ALA A 74 -8.21 -10.26 -23.61
C ALA A 74 -8.19 -10.59 -22.11
N ASP A 75 -7.13 -11.27 -21.64
CA ASP A 75 -6.92 -11.58 -20.22
C ASP A 75 -6.84 -10.28 -19.40
N LEU A 76 -6.04 -9.30 -19.86
CA LEU A 76 -5.90 -8.00 -19.19
C LEU A 76 -7.21 -7.20 -19.17
N ALA A 77 -7.98 -7.24 -20.25
CA ALA A 77 -9.29 -6.60 -20.31
C ALA A 77 -10.27 -7.21 -19.30
N ALA A 78 -10.30 -8.54 -19.18
CA ALA A 78 -11.12 -9.25 -18.21
C ALA A 78 -10.70 -8.93 -16.77
N MET A 79 -9.39 -8.90 -16.48
CA MET A 79 -8.87 -8.49 -15.18
C MET A 79 -9.26 -7.04 -14.82
N ARG A 80 -9.21 -6.11 -15.78
CA ARG A 80 -9.62 -4.71 -15.57
C ARG A 80 -11.10 -4.60 -15.24
N ALA A 81 -11.95 -5.29 -16.00
CA ALA A 81 -13.39 -5.29 -15.77
C ALA A 81 -13.73 -5.86 -14.39
N ALA A 82 -13.10 -6.98 -14.01
CA ALA A 82 -13.27 -7.57 -12.69
C ALA A 82 -12.83 -6.59 -11.58
N THR A 83 -11.63 -6.03 -11.71
CA THR A 83 -11.06 -5.06 -10.77
C THR A 83 -11.98 -3.86 -10.58
N GLN A 84 -12.51 -3.30 -11.67
CA GLN A 84 -13.46 -2.17 -11.59
C GLN A 84 -14.74 -2.56 -10.84
N ALA A 85 -15.30 -3.73 -11.10
CA ALA A 85 -16.50 -4.20 -10.40
C ALA A 85 -16.24 -4.38 -8.89
N GLN A 86 -15.09 -4.93 -8.50
CA GLN A 86 -14.73 -5.12 -7.09
C GLN A 86 -14.43 -3.80 -6.37
N LEU A 87 -13.79 -2.84 -7.06
CA LEU A 87 -13.51 -1.52 -6.49
C LEU A 87 -14.76 -0.63 -6.35
N ALA A 88 -15.91 -1.04 -6.87
CA ALA A 88 -17.18 -0.36 -6.60
C ALA A 88 -17.55 -0.43 -5.11
N ASP A 89 -17.17 -1.52 -4.43
CA ASP A 89 -17.38 -1.73 -2.99
C ASP A 89 -16.22 -1.21 -2.13
N ALA A 90 -15.22 -0.55 -2.75
CA ALA A 90 -14.10 0.01 -2.02
C ALA A 90 -14.54 1.19 -1.14
N LEU A 91 -13.84 1.36 -0.02
CA LEU A 91 -14.05 2.44 0.93
C LEU A 91 -14.09 3.81 0.25
N ASP A 92 -15.12 4.60 0.52
CA ASP A 92 -15.18 5.97 0.02
C ASP A 92 -14.12 6.84 0.71
N ALA A 93 -13.25 7.45 -0.10
CA ALA A 93 -12.19 8.36 0.31
C ALA A 93 -11.80 9.28 -0.86
N ALA A 94 -11.24 10.45 -0.53
CA ALA A 94 -10.65 11.38 -1.48
C ALA A 94 -9.19 11.69 -1.04
N PRO A 95 -8.30 10.68 -1.11
CA PRO A 95 -6.98 10.79 -0.50
C PRO A 95 -6.10 11.84 -1.21
N VAL A 96 -5.44 12.66 -0.41
CA VAL A 96 -4.32 13.50 -0.85
C VAL A 96 -3.04 12.66 -0.95
N ASP A 97 -2.87 11.69 -0.03
CA ASP A 97 -1.77 10.73 -0.03
C ASP A 97 -2.32 9.30 -0.17
N LEU A 98 -1.95 8.60 -1.25
CA LEU A 98 -2.27 7.19 -1.44
C LEU A 98 -0.98 6.37 -1.38
N ALA A 99 -0.89 5.49 -0.38
CA ALA A 99 0.20 4.55 -0.24
C ALA A 99 -0.29 3.12 -0.53
N ILE A 100 0.46 2.40 -1.36
CA ILE A 100 0.24 0.96 -1.56
C ILE A 100 1.36 0.16 -0.89
N VAL A 101 0.98 -1.02 -0.40
CA VAL A 101 1.83 -1.96 0.32
C VAL A 101 1.79 -3.31 -0.37
N GLY A 102 2.80 -4.12 -0.12
CA GLY A 102 2.82 -5.51 -0.54
C GLY A 102 3.81 -5.82 -1.67
N GLY A 103 3.94 -7.11 -1.95
CA GLY A 103 4.90 -7.64 -2.92
C GLY A 103 4.63 -7.16 -4.34
N THR A 104 3.37 -6.96 -4.72
CA THR A 104 2.98 -6.39 -6.01
C THR A 104 3.60 -5.01 -6.20
N ALA A 105 3.33 -4.10 -5.26
CA ALA A 105 3.79 -2.72 -5.32
C ALA A 105 5.32 -2.63 -5.44
N SER A 106 6.02 -3.35 -4.57
CA SER A 106 7.49 -3.36 -4.54
C SER A 106 8.11 -3.93 -5.83
N ASN A 107 7.50 -4.95 -6.45
CA ASN A 107 8.05 -5.53 -7.68
C ASN A 107 7.71 -4.70 -8.93
N LEU A 108 6.60 -3.94 -8.95
CA LEU A 108 6.30 -3.02 -10.05
C LEU A 108 7.35 -1.91 -10.17
N LEU A 109 7.87 -1.41 -9.04
CA LEU A 109 8.95 -0.42 -9.05
C LEU A 109 10.18 -0.92 -9.80
N LYS A 110 10.52 -2.23 -9.70
CA LYS A 110 11.69 -2.81 -10.37
C LYS A 110 11.61 -2.76 -11.89
N LEU A 111 10.40 -2.69 -12.44
CA LEU A 111 10.17 -2.59 -13.89
C LEU A 111 10.35 -1.16 -14.42
N THR A 112 10.63 -0.20 -13.53
CA THR A 112 10.82 1.20 -13.86
C THR A 112 12.16 1.66 -13.30
N SER A 113 13.06 2.16 -14.15
CA SER A 113 14.40 2.58 -13.74
C SER A 113 14.40 3.67 -12.66
N GLU A 114 13.39 4.54 -12.66
CA GLU A 114 13.27 5.66 -11.71
C GLU A 114 12.46 5.33 -10.44
N GLY A 115 11.52 4.38 -10.51
CA GLY A 115 10.57 4.15 -9.41
C GLY A 115 11.20 3.57 -8.15
N VAL A 116 12.34 2.87 -8.28
CA VAL A 116 13.08 2.34 -7.13
C VAL A 116 13.62 3.46 -6.25
N ALA A 117 14.03 4.59 -6.85
CA ALA A 117 14.71 5.67 -6.14
C ALA A 117 13.78 6.52 -5.28
N ASP A 118 12.62 6.92 -5.81
CA ASP A 118 11.66 7.78 -5.10
C ASP A 118 10.44 7.02 -4.55
N ARG A 119 10.41 5.69 -4.75
CA ARG A 119 9.37 4.78 -4.26
C ARG A 119 7.96 5.22 -4.67
N ALA A 120 7.81 5.74 -5.88
CA ALA A 120 6.52 6.20 -6.39
C ALA A 120 6.19 5.61 -7.77
N LEU A 121 4.89 5.38 -7.99
CA LEU A 121 4.34 5.09 -9.31
C LEU A 121 3.42 6.23 -9.71
N ASP A 122 3.70 6.83 -10.86
CA ASP A 122 2.78 7.69 -11.58
C ASP A 122 2.18 6.94 -12.78
N ARG A 123 1.22 7.55 -13.47
CA ARG A 123 0.56 6.92 -14.62
C ARG A 123 1.54 6.52 -15.73
N ARG A 124 2.59 7.33 -15.95
CA ARG A 124 3.61 7.08 -16.99
C ARG A 124 4.45 5.86 -16.63
N ARG A 125 4.91 5.77 -15.38
CA ARG A 125 5.70 4.65 -14.85
C ARG A 125 4.89 3.37 -14.82
N LEU A 126 3.61 3.43 -14.42
CA LEU A 126 2.72 2.28 -14.46
C LEU A 126 2.49 1.81 -15.90
N ALA A 127 2.29 2.73 -16.85
CA ALA A 127 2.16 2.39 -18.28
C ALA A 127 3.44 1.75 -18.83
N ALA A 128 4.62 2.25 -18.45
CA ALA A 128 5.90 1.66 -18.83
C ALA A 128 6.06 0.23 -18.25
N ALA A 129 5.73 0.03 -16.97
CA ALA A 129 5.73 -1.29 -16.35
C ALA A 129 4.76 -2.25 -17.07
N MET A 130 3.56 -1.79 -17.41
CA MET A 130 2.58 -2.57 -18.17
C MET A 130 3.07 -2.95 -19.58
N ALA A 131 3.81 -2.07 -20.24
CA ALA A 131 4.41 -2.37 -21.54
C ALA A 131 5.44 -3.50 -21.45
N VAL A 132 6.30 -3.47 -20.42
CA VAL A 132 7.25 -4.57 -20.13
C VAL A 132 6.48 -5.87 -19.86
N LEU A 133 5.46 -5.82 -18.99
CA LEU A 133 4.65 -6.98 -18.61
C LEU A 133 3.89 -7.60 -19.79
N ALA A 134 3.57 -6.83 -20.83
CA ALA A 134 2.89 -7.32 -22.01
C ALA A 134 3.79 -8.16 -22.94
N THR A 135 5.12 -8.02 -22.83
CA THR A 135 6.09 -8.65 -23.73
C THR A 135 7.09 -9.56 -23.04
N SER A 136 7.06 -9.63 -21.70
CA SER A 136 8.01 -10.42 -20.91
C SER A 136 7.28 -11.48 -20.10
N ASP A 137 7.60 -12.73 -20.35
CA ASP A 137 7.13 -13.87 -19.55
C ASP A 137 7.77 -13.88 -18.15
N ALA A 138 7.27 -14.76 -17.27
CA ALA A 138 7.77 -14.86 -15.91
C ALA A 138 9.28 -15.17 -15.81
N ALA A 139 9.83 -15.93 -16.77
CA ALA A 139 11.26 -16.25 -16.81
C ALA A 139 12.09 -14.99 -17.12
N THR A 140 11.71 -14.25 -18.15
CA THR A 140 12.35 -12.99 -18.55
C THR A 140 12.30 -11.96 -17.44
N LEU A 141 11.15 -11.83 -16.75
CA LEU A 141 10.99 -10.93 -15.61
C LEU A 141 11.89 -11.31 -14.43
N THR A 142 12.08 -12.60 -14.21
CA THR A 142 12.96 -13.13 -13.15
C THR A 142 14.41 -12.81 -13.47
N GLU A 143 14.86 -13.10 -14.69
CA GLU A 143 16.25 -12.90 -15.12
C GLU A 143 16.62 -11.42 -15.18
N THR A 144 15.77 -10.61 -15.82
CA THR A 144 16.07 -9.19 -16.12
C THR A 144 15.86 -8.29 -14.91
N TYR A 145 14.73 -8.46 -14.21
CA TYR A 145 14.29 -7.53 -13.16
C TYR A 145 14.39 -8.12 -11.75
N ARG A 146 14.92 -9.34 -11.60
CA ARG A 146 15.07 -10.02 -10.30
C ARG A 146 13.74 -10.07 -9.52
N VAL A 147 12.66 -10.32 -10.24
CA VAL A 147 11.34 -10.60 -9.66
C VAL A 147 11.29 -12.10 -9.33
N ASN A 148 10.79 -12.45 -8.15
CA ASN A 148 10.63 -13.87 -7.82
C ASN A 148 9.68 -14.56 -8.84
N PRO A 149 9.95 -15.79 -9.31
CA PRO A 149 9.16 -16.45 -10.36
C PRO A 149 7.66 -16.53 -10.06
N VAL A 150 7.30 -16.84 -8.80
CA VAL A 150 5.89 -16.90 -8.38
C VAL A 150 5.26 -15.51 -8.47
N ARG A 151 5.99 -14.46 -8.08
CA ARG A 151 5.51 -13.07 -8.15
C ARG A 151 5.45 -12.54 -9.58
N ALA A 152 6.35 -12.97 -10.45
CA ALA A 152 6.37 -12.55 -11.86
C ALA A 152 5.05 -12.90 -12.56
N ARG A 153 4.52 -14.11 -12.33
CA ARG A 153 3.21 -14.55 -12.86
C ARG A 153 2.01 -13.74 -12.36
N LEU A 154 2.16 -13.04 -11.24
CA LEU A 154 1.10 -12.25 -10.60
C LEU A 154 1.16 -10.76 -10.97
N LEU A 155 2.25 -10.32 -11.60
CA LEU A 155 2.59 -8.91 -11.65
C LEU A 155 1.68 -8.12 -12.59
N SER A 156 1.22 -8.73 -13.70
CA SER A 156 0.23 -8.12 -14.61
C SER A 156 -1.12 -7.89 -13.92
N ALA A 157 -1.63 -8.88 -13.17
CA ALA A 157 -2.85 -8.71 -12.38
C ALA A 157 -2.67 -7.64 -11.29
N GLY A 158 -1.52 -7.64 -10.62
CA GLY A 158 -1.16 -6.63 -9.65
C GLY A 158 -1.12 -5.21 -10.23
N ALA A 159 -0.53 -5.03 -11.41
CA ALA A 159 -0.49 -3.75 -12.11
C ALA A 159 -1.89 -3.26 -12.51
N VAL A 160 -2.78 -4.17 -12.92
CA VAL A 160 -4.19 -3.87 -13.19
C VAL A 160 -4.93 -3.39 -11.92
N ILE A 161 -4.66 -3.98 -10.75
CA ILE A 161 -5.20 -3.49 -9.47
C ILE A 161 -4.73 -2.07 -9.22
N VAL A 162 -3.43 -1.80 -9.35
CA VAL A 162 -2.85 -0.46 -9.16
C VAL A 162 -3.47 0.57 -10.12
N GLU A 163 -3.63 0.22 -11.40
CA GLU A 163 -4.32 1.05 -12.40
C GLU A 163 -5.77 1.34 -11.99
N GLY A 164 -6.47 0.34 -11.45
CA GLY A 164 -7.80 0.45 -10.89
C GLY A 164 -7.88 1.42 -9.71
N LEU A 165 -6.94 1.32 -8.77
CA LEU A 165 -6.86 2.21 -7.59
C LEU A 165 -6.66 3.67 -8.01
N MET A 166 -5.69 3.93 -8.90
CA MET A 166 -5.42 5.29 -9.40
C MET A 166 -6.66 5.92 -10.01
N ARG A 167 -7.41 5.15 -10.80
CA ARG A 167 -8.67 5.58 -11.40
C ARG A 167 -9.81 5.75 -10.39
N ARG A 168 -9.97 4.81 -9.44
CA ARG A 168 -11.05 4.84 -8.42
C ARG A 168 -10.95 6.05 -7.49
N TYR A 169 -9.74 6.46 -7.15
CA TYR A 169 -9.47 7.57 -6.24
C TYR A 169 -9.01 8.85 -6.95
N GLY A 170 -8.94 8.85 -8.28
CA GLY A 170 -8.59 10.04 -9.06
C GLY A 170 -7.17 10.54 -8.84
N VAL A 171 -6.23 9.67 -8.45
CA VAL A 171 -4.83 10.05 -8.18
C VAL A 171 -3.92 9.77 -9.38
N ASP A 172 -2.99 10.67 -9.64
CA ASP A 172 -2.01 10.53 -10.74
C ASP A 172 -0.68 9.94 -10.29
N ARG A 173 -0.46 9.91 -8.98
CA ARG A 173 0.73 9.39 -8.34
C ARG A 173 0.34 8.72 -7.03
N LEU A 174 1.01 7.61 -6.74
CA LEU A 174 0.93 6.92 -5.47
C LEU A 174 2.33 6.57 -4.96
N ARG A 175 2.42 6.36 -3.65
CA ARG A 175 3.65 5.97 -2.95
C ARG A 175 3.64 4.47 -2.69
N VAL A 176 4.81 3.85 -2.76
CA VAL A 176 5.00 2.42 -2.44
C VAL A 176 5.77 2.34 -1.13
N SER A 177 5.08 1.91 -0.07
CA SER A 177 5.70 1.80 1.25
C SER A 177 6.61 0.57 1.36
N GLU A 178 7.69 0.71 2.12
CA GLU A 178 8.52 -0.43 2.59
C GLU A 178 7.96 -1.08 3.85
N SER A 179 7.28 -0.29 4.66
CA SER A 179 6.64 -0.74 5.90
C SER A 179 5.17 -1.08 5.63
N GLY A 180 4.68 -2.12 6.30
CA GLY A 180 3.31 -2.57 6.20
C GLY A 180 2.85 -3.28 7.47
N LEU A 181 2.01 -4.30 7.30
CA LEU A 181 1.42 -5.08 8.39
C LEU A 181 2.44 -5.51 9.44
N ARG A 182 3.59 -6.05 9.01
CA ARG A 182 4.61 -6.58 9.92
C ARG A 182 5.19 -5.50 10.82
N GLU A 183 5.57 -4.37 10.26
CA GLU A 183 6.10 -3.24 11.00
C GLU A 183 5.04 -2.66 11.94
N GLY A 184 3.78 -2.59 11.48
CA GLY A 184 2.65 -2.21 12.32
C GLY A 184 2.45 -3.14 13.52
N ALA A 185 2.47 -4.45 13.29
CA ALA A 185 2.34 -5.47 14.34
C ALA A 185 3.43 -5.33 15.41
N ILE A 186 4.67 -5.06 14.99
CA ILE A 186 5.78 -4.80 15.91
C ILE A 186 5.51 -3.55 16.74
N LEU A 187 5.10 -2.45 16.10
CA LEU A 187 4.87 -1.16 16.77
C LEU A 187 3.72 -1.23 17.78
N VAL A 188 2.61 -1.91 17.46
CA VAL A 188 1.48 -2.02 18.39
C VAL A 188 1.79 -2.97 19.54
N ALA A 189 2.54 -4.05 19.29
CA ALA A 189 2.96 -4.99 20.32
C ALA A 189 3.93 -4.33 21.31
N ASP A 190 4.86 -3.52 20.82
CA ASP A 190 5.78 -2.71 21.63
C ASP A 190 5.01 -1.69 22.49
N HIS A 191 4.05 -0.97 21.92
CA HIS A 191 3.34 0.10 22.61
C HIS A 191 2.25 -0.38 23.59
N ALA A 192 1.50 -1.42 23.23
CA ALA A 192 0.31 -1.86 23.98
C ALA A 192 0.43 -3.29 24.57
N GLY A 193 1.55 -3.98 24.34
CA GLY A 193 1.78 -5.32 24.84
C GLY A 193 0.68 -6.30 24.41
N ARG A 194 0.21 -7.13 25.34
CA ARG A 194 -0.84 -8.13 25.07
C ARG A 194 -2.22 -7.54 24.77
N ALA A 195 -2.44 -6.26 25.11
CA ALA A 195 -3.71 -5.57 24.88
C ALA A 195 -3.77 -4.88 23.49
N TRP A 196 -2.79 -5.13 22.61
CA TRP A 196 -2.71 -4.45 21.31
C TRP A 196 -3.99 -4.60 20.49
N ARG A 197 -4.62 -5.77 20.52
CA ARG A 197 -5.79 -6.08 19.69
C ARG A 197 -7.00 -5.24 20.08
N ASP A 198 -7.27 -5.16 21.38
CA ASP A 198 -8.37 -4.34 21.92
C ASP A 198 -8.12 -2.83 21.69
N ARG A 199 -6.85 -2.42 21.67
CA ARG A 199 -6.46 -1.01 21.49
C ARG A 199 -6.26 -0.59 20.04
N LEU A 200 -6.17 -1.53 19.10
CA LEU A 200 -5.80 -1.26 17.71
C LEU A 200 -6.68 -0.19 17.03
N PRO A 201 -8.03 -0.21 17.15
CA PRO A 201 -8.87 0.83 16.54
C PRO A 201 -8.56 2.24 17.08
N THR A 202 -8.17 2.31 18.36
CA THR A 202 -7.77 3.57 19.03
C THR A 202 -6.29 3.91 18.84
N MET A 203 -5.52 3.11 18.11
CA MET A 203 -4.11 3.39 17.83
C MET A 203 -3.90 3.76 16.35
N ALA A 204 -4.83 3.35 15.49
CA ALA A 204 -4.84 3.64 14.05
C ALA A 204 -5.09 5.12 13.69
N HIS A 205 -4.86 6.06 14.60
CA HIS A 205 -4.83 7.52 14.34
C HIS A 205 -3.49 8.18 14.74
N GLY A 206 -2.54 7.38 15.23
CA GLY A 206 -1.21 7.82 15.64
C GLY A 206 -1.12 8.18 17.13
N TRP A 207 -0.02 7.77 17.76
CA TRP A 207 0.28 8.04 19.18
C TRP A 207 1.71 8.54 19.40
N ARG A 208 2.58 8.44 18.40
CA ARG A 208 3.94 8.99 18.43
C ARG A 208 3.92 10.44 17.96
N GLN A 209 4.62 11.31 18.68
CA GLN A 209 4.89 12.67 18.21
C GLN A 209 5.96 12.66 17.12
N ASP A 210 5.98 13.72 16.31
CA ASP A 210 6.98 13.89 15.26
C ASP A 210 8.29 14.33 15.92
N PRO A 211 9.42 13.61 15.76
CA PRO A 211 10.68 14.03 16.38
C PRO A 211 11.14 15.43 15.97
N ALA A 212 10.64 15.96 14.84
CA ALA A 212 10.92 17.33 14.39
C ALA A 212 10.26 18.43 15.25
N SER A 213 9.29 18.12 16.13
CA SER A 213 8.72 19.11 17.04
C SER A 213 9.54 19.32 18.32
N ASP A 214 10.42 18.38 18.69
CA ASP A 214 11.27 18.50 19.89
C ASP A 214 12.45 19.47 19.67
N ASP A 215 12.98 19.58 18.45
CA ASP A 215 14.09 20.48 18.12
C ASP A 215 13.68 21.97 18.09
N LEU A 216 12.39 22.28 17.95
CA LEU A 216 11.89 23.67 17.97
C LEU A 216 11.58 24.17 19.38
N MET A 217 11.37 23.29 20.36
CA MET A 217 11.11 23.68 21.76
C MET A 217 12.39 23.79 22.62
N SER A 218 13.52 23.26 22.15
CA SER A 218 14.80 23.32 22.87
C SER A 218 15.65 24.56 22.56
N ALA A 219 15.27 25.37 21.56
CA ALA A 219 16.04 26.53 21.12
C ALA A 219 15.68 27.88 21.79
N ASP A 220 14.64 27.95 22.64
CA ASP A 220 14.13 29.23 23.18
C ASP A 220 14.38 29.42 24.69
N ASN A 221 15.62 29.16 25.14
CA ASN A 221 16.06 29.52 26.49
C ASN A 221 17.45 30.19 26.46
N GLY A 222 17.53 31.34 25.78
CA GLY A 222 18.61 32.31 26.00
C GLY A 222 18.19 33.30 27.10
N PRO A 223 18.95 33.46 28.22
CA PRO A 223 18.55 34.38 29.25
C PRO A 223 18.75 35.83 28.79
N ALA A 224 17.70 36.61 28.97
CA ALA A 224 17.65 38.04 28.75
C ALA A 224 18.70 38.79 29.58
N VAL A 225 19.37 39.72 28.91
CA VAL A 225 20.16 40.81 29.47
C VAL A 225 19.37 41.55 30.55
N ARG A 226 19.98 41.80 31.71
CA ARG A 226 19.68 42.98 32.55
C ARG A 226 20.97 43.56 33.12
N ALA A 227 20.93 44.90 33.18
CA ALA A 227 21.97 45.89 33.46
C ALA A 227 22.64 45.76 34.84
#